data_AF-A0A9C6T330-F1
#
_entry.id   AF-A0A9C6T330-F1
#
_cell.length_a   1.000
_cell.length_b   1.000
_cell.length_c   1.000
_cell.angle_alpha   90.00
_cell.angle_beta   90.00
_cell.angle_gamma   90.00
#
_symmetry.space_group_name_H-M   'P 1'
#
loop_
_entity.id
_entity.type
_entity.pdbx_description
1 polymer ?
#
loop_
_entity_poly.entity_id
_entity_poly.type
_entity_poly.pdbx_seq_one_letter_code
_entity_poly.pdbx_strand_id
1 'polypeptide(L)'
;MALIYYDKTIKTSYELILTGLKETSRATSIHELVNYVTVKTDFPGSVCYQVIRKALDKGLACKTIRQLGDLYLAIPSNMEITLSMLKHLNR
;
A
#
# COMPACT_ATOMS: atom_id res chain seq x y z
N MET A 1 19.11 8.08 14.13
CA MET A 1 18.96 6.62 14.11
C MET A 1 17.99 6.24 12.99
N ALA A 2 18.46 5.61 11.91
CA ALA A 2 17.60 5.10 10.85
C ALA A 2 17.28 3.62 11.14
N LEU A 3 16.01 3.32 11.44
CA LEU A 3 15.50 1.95 11.45
C LEU A 3 15.33 1.52 9.98
N ILE A 4 16.43 1.12 9.34
CA ILE A 4 16.37 0.55 7.99
C ILE A 4 15.75 -0.84 8.13
N TYR A 5 14.42 -0.90 8.04
CA TYR A 5 13.66 -2.13 8.04
C TYR A 5 13.84 -2.78 6.66
N TYR A 6 14.90 -3.58 6.53
CA TYR A 6 15.20 -4.36 5.32
C TYR A 6 14.35 -5.64 5.33
N ASP A 7 13.07 -5.50 5.05
CA ASP A 7 12.21 -6.66 4.87
C ASP A 7 12.55 -7.33 3.53
N LYS A 8 13.34 -8.42 3.60
CA LYS A 8 13.80 -9.18 2.44
C LYS A 8 12.68 -9.88 1.67
N THR A 9 11.42 -9.79 2.11
CA THR A 9 10.27 -10.40 1.42
C THR A 9 9.61 -9.46 0.44
N ILE A 10 9.86 -8.15 0.52
CA ILE A 10 9.30 -7.16 -0.40
C ILE A 10 10.09 -7.22 -1.72
N LYS A 11 9.51 -7.89 -2.71
CA LYS A 11 10.14 -8.08 -4.03
C LYS A 11 9.74 -7.01 -5.03
N THR A 12 8.66 -6.29 -4.76
CA THR A 12 8.08 -5.32 -5.71
C THR A 12 7.73 -4.01 -5.03
N SER A 13 7.77 -2.92 -5.80
CA SER A 13 7.30 -1.61 -5.35
C SER A 13 5.84 -1.65 -4.90
N TYR A 14 5.01 -2.45 -5.56
CA TYR A 14 3.62 -2.66 -5.18
C TYR A 14 3.48 -3.23 -3.77
N GLU A 15 4.24 -4.28 -3.44
CA GLU A 15 4.25 -4.84 -2.09
C GLU A 15 4.78 -3.83 -1.06
N LEU A 16 5.79 -3.03 -1.42
CA LEU A 16 6.31 -1.99 -0.53
C LEU A 16 5.23 -0.97 -0.15
N ILE A 17 4.46 -0.49 -1.13
CA ILE A 17 3.39 0.48 -0.88
C ILE A 17 2.26 -0.16 -0.10
N LEU A 18 1.87 -1.38 -0.47
CA LEU A 18 0.80 -2.10 0.21
C LEU A 18 1.16 -2.38 1.67
N THR A 19 2.41 -2.78 1.95
CA THR A 19 2.93 -2.96 3.31
C THR A 19 2.96 -1.64 4.07
N GLY A 20 3.46 -0.56 3.46
CA GLY A 20 3.46 0.76 4.09
C GLY A 20 2.05 1.22 4.49
N LEU A 21 1.06 1.02 3.61
CA LEU A 21 -0.35 1.34 3.90
C LEU A 21 -0.98 0.43 4.96
N LYS A 22 -0.55 -0.83 5.06
CA LYS A 22 -1.00 -1.77 6.10
C LYS A 22 -0.39 -1.42 7.46
N GLU A 23 0.91 -1.13 7.50
CA GLU A 23 1.63 -0.74 8.71
C GLU A 23 1.06 0.53 9.33
N THR A 24 0.68 1.52 8.52
CA THR A 24 0.11 2.76 9.03
C THR A 24 -1.33 2.59 9.51
N SER A 25 -2.05 1.55 9.06
CA SER A 25 -3.47 1.25 9.40
C SER A 25 -4.41 2.46 9.27
N ARG A 26 -4.01 3.48 8.49
CA ARG A 26 -4.72 4.74 8.31
C ARG A 26 -4.58 5.23 6.88
N ALA A 27 -5.53 6.08 6.47
CA ALA A 27 -5.48 6.71 5.17
C ALA A 27 -4.23 7.62 5.10
N THR A 28 -3.38 7.39 4.10
CA THR A 28 -2.04 7.97 4.00
C THR A 28 -1.92 8.75 2.70
N SER A 29 -1.31 9.93 2.74
CA SER A 29 -1.10 10.75 1.54
C SER A 29 0.04 10.22 0.67
N ILE A 30 0.08 10.63 -0.60
CA ILE A 30 1.19 10.25 -1.48
C ILE A 30 2.54 10.81 -1.00
N HIS A 31 2.56 11.98 -0.36
CA HIS A 31 3.78 12.58 0.20
C HIS A 31 4.33 11.75 1.36
N GLU A 32 3.46 11.26 2.25
CA GLU A 32 3.88 10.37 3.33
C GLU A 32 4.41 9.03 2.80
N LEU A 33 3.79 8.48 1.74
CA LEU A 33 4.30 7.29 1.07
C LEU A 33 5.68 7.53 0.43
N VAL A 34 5.89 8.70 -0.20
CA VAL A 34 7.21 9.09 -0.74
C VAL A 34 8.25 9.13 0.37
N ASN A 35 7.93 9.75 1.50
CA ASN A 35 8.85 9.81 2.63
C ASN A 35 9.16 8.41 3.20
N TYR A 36 8.12 7.58 3.38
CA TYR A 36 8.28 6.20 3.84
C TYR A 36 9.19 5.38 2.93
N VAL A 37 8.97 5.42 1.61
CA VAL A 37 9.76 4.68 0.63
C VAL A 37 11.19 5.21 0.57
N THR A 38 11.36 6.54 0.59
CA THR A 38 12.69 7.18 0.60
C THR A 38 13.51 6.71 1.79
N VAL A 39 12.91 6.68 3.00
CA VAL A 39 13.58 6.20 4.22
C VAL A 39 13.92 4.71 4.15
N LYS A 40 13.06 3.88 3.54
CA LYS A 40 13.25 2.43 3.46
C LYS A 40 14.25 2.01 2.38
N THR A 41 14.33 2.76 1.29
CA THR A 41 15.09 2.37 0.08
C THR A 41 16.31 3.24 -0.20
N ASP A 42 16.46 4.36 0.51
CA ASP A 42 17.49 5.38 0.27
C ASP A 42 17.42 6.03 -1.13
N PHE A 43 16.35 5.78 -1.89
CA PHE A 43 16.16 6.38 -3.21
C PHE A 43 15.57 7.79 -3.11
N PRO A 44 15.94 8.72 -4.03
CA PRO A 44 15.38 10.06 -4.07
C PRO A 44 13.86 10.05 -4.25
N GLY A 45 13.15 10.89 -3.48
CA GLY A 45 11.69 10.96 -3.51
C GLY A 45 11.10 11.24 -4.91
N SER A 46 11.82 11.97 -5.76
CA SER A 46 11.43 12.23 -7.16
C SER A 46 11.36 10.96 -8.01
N VAL A 47 12.28 10.02 -7.79
CA VAL A 47 12.30 8.71 -8.45
C VAL A 47 11.20 7.82 -7.86
N CYS A 48 11.07 7.82 -6.53
CA CYS A 48 10.06 7.07 -5.82
C CYS A 48 8.64 7.47 -6.22
N TYR A 49 8.39 8.74 -6.51
CA TYR A 49 7.05 9.25 -6.84
C TYR A 49 6.39 8.51 -8.02
N GLN A 50 7.12 8.32 -9.14
CA GLN A 50 6.57 7.60 -10.30
C GLN A 50 6.29 6.13 -9.99
N VAL A 51 7.18 5.50 -9.22
CA VAL A 51 7.07 4.11 -8.81
C VAL A 51 5.87 3.90 -7.87
N ILE A 52 5.70 4.81 -6.90
CA ILE A 52 4.56 4.84 -5.96
C ILE A 52 3.26 5.02 -6.73
N ARG A 53 3.21 5.96 -7.67
CA ARG A 53 1.99 6.21 -8.45
C ARG A 53 1.56 4.99 -9.25
N LYS A 54 2.49 4.29 -9.91
CA LYS A 54 2.21 3.03 -10.62
C LYS A 54 1.75 1.92 -9.67
N ALA A 55 2.35 1.82 -8.49
CA ALA A 55 1.94 0.86 -7.47
C ALA A 55 0.52 1.13 -6.94
N LEU A 56 0.19 2.40 -6.70
CA LEU A 56 -1.15 2.83 -6.28
C LEU A 56 -2.19 2.53 -7.36
N ASP A 57 -1.91 2.87 -8.62
CA ASP A 57 -2.79 2.56 -9.75
C ASP A 57 -3.09 1.06 -9.87
N LYS A 58 -2.04 0.24 -9.77
CA LYS A 58 -2.18 -1.22 -9.72
C LYS A 58 -3.03 -1.68 -8.53
N GLY A 59 -2.84 -1.11 -7.34
CA GLY A 59 -3.63 -1.46 -6.16
C GLY A 59 -5.09 -1.04 -6.24
N LEU A 60 -5.38 0.08 -6.90
CA LEU A 60 -6.75 0.50 -7.22
C LEU A 60 -7.40 -0.46 -8.21
N ALA A 61 -6.69 -0.83 -9.28
CA ALA A 61 -7.16 -1.80 -10.27
C ALA A 61 -7.41 -3.20 -9.66
N CYS A 62 -6.52 -3.64 -8.76
CA CYS A 62 -6.64 -4.90 -8.03
C CYS A 62 -7.60 -4.83 -6.82
N LYS A 63 -8.19 -3.68 -6.51
CA LYS A 63 -9.05 -3.45 -5.33
C LYS A 63 -8.39 -3.80 -3.99
N THR A 64 -7.07 -3.74 -3.93
CA THR A 64 -6.28 -3.94 -2.70
C THR A 64 -5.96 -2.61 -2.02
N ILE A 65 -6.14 -1.50 -2.72
CA ILE A 65 -6.02 -0.14 -2.21
C ILE A 65 -7.32 0.60 -2.53
N ARG A 66 -7.79 1.42 -1.57
CA ARG A 66 -8.89 2.36 -1.76
C ARG A 66 -8.34 3.78 -1.73
N GLN A 67 -8.83 4.62 -2.64
CA GLN A 67 -8.62 6.06 -2.58
C GLN A 67 -9.80 6.73 -1.87
N LEU A 68 -9.48 7.63 -0.93
CA LEU A 68 -10.42 8.46 -0.17
C LEU A 68 -10.00 9.93 -0.36
N GLY A 69 -10.49 10.56 -1.43
CA GLY A 69 -10.00 11.88 -1.86
C GLY A 69 -8.52 11.82 -2.24
N ASP A 70 -7.68 12.58 -1.53
CA ASP A 70 -6.23 12.62 -1.74
C ASP A 70 -5.44 11.58 -0.91
N LEU A 71 -6.14 10.74 -0.15
CA LEU A 71 -5.55 9.73 0.72
C LEU A 71 -5.75 8.31 0.17
N TYR A 72 -4.82 7.42 0.50
CA TYR A 72 -4.82 6.02 0.09
C TYR A 72 -4.86 5.11 1.32
N LEU A 73 -5.62 4.03 1.25
CA LEU A 73 -5.78 3.06 2.33
C LEU A 73 -5.65 1.64 1.77
N ALA A 74 -4.89 0.78 2.44
CA ALA A 74 -4.88 -0.64 2.10
C ALA A 74 -6.22 -1.28 2.50
N ILE A 75 -6.85 -1.99 1.56
CA ILE A 75 -7.98 -2.86 1.87
C ILE A 75 -7.38 -4.17 2.39
N PRO A 76 -7.70 -4.57 3.64
CA PRO A 76 -7.17 -5.80 4.17
C PRO A 76 -7.82 -6.98 3.44
N SER A 77 -7.01 -7.90 2.93
CA SER A 77 -7.45 -9.04 2.10
C SER A 77 -8.40 -9.99 2.82
N ASN A 78 -8.44 -9.93 4.16
CA ASN A 78 -9.41 -10.66 4.98
C ASN A 78 -10.86 -10.14 4.82
N MET A 79 -11.06 -8.93 4.28
CA MET A 79 -12.41 -8.37 4.07
C MET A 79 -13.08 -8.86 2.78
N GLU A 80 -12.31 -9.34 1.80
CA GLU A 80 -12.87 -10.05 0.64
C GLU A 80 -13.35 -11.46 1.00
N ILE A 81 -12.72 -12.12 1.97
CA ILE A 81 -13.14 -13.45 2.44
C ILE A 81 -14.48 -13.34 3.19
N THR A 82 -14.69 -12.30 4.02
CA THR A 82 -15.99 -12.14 4.71
C THR A 82 -17.13 -11.78 3.76
N LEU A 83 -16.91 -10.96 2.73
CA LEU A 83 -17.94 -10.64 1.73
C LEU A 83 -18.26 -11.82 0.80
N SER A 84 -17.27 -12.61 0.41
CA SER A 84 -17.49 -13.83 -0.40
C SER A 84 -18.12 -14.97 0.40
N MET A 85 -17.76 -15.14 1.68
CA MET A 85 -18.42 -16.09 2.57
C MET A 85 -19.85 -15.67 2.94
N LEU A 86 -20.12 -14.37 3.16
CA LEU A 86 -21.48 -13.86 3.40
C LEU A 86 -22.40 -14.04 2.19
N LYS A 87 -21.88 -13.97 0.95
CA LYS A 87 -22.66 -14.28 -0.26
C LYS A 87 -23.05 -15.76 -0.37
N HIS A 88 -22.25 -16.67 0.19
CA HIS A 88 -22.52 -18.11 0.17
C HIS A 88 -23.49 -18.57 1.27
N LEU A 89 -23.64 -17.80 2.35
CA LEU A 89 -24.52 -18.15 3.48
C LEU A 89 -25.98 -17.68 3.32
N ASN A 90 -26.29 -16.92 2.26
CA ASN A 90 -27.62 -16.38 1.99
C ASN A 90 -28.26 -16.99 0.73
N ARG A 91 -27.96 -18.26 0.43
CA ARG A 91 -28.56 -19.01 -0.67
C ARG A 91 -29.22 -20.29 -0.16
#